data_AF-A0A2H0S5U4-F1
#
_entry.id   AF-A0A2H0S5U4-F1
#
_cell.length_a   1.000
_cell.length_b   1.000
_cell.length_c   1.000
_cell.angle_alpha   90.00
_cell.angle_beta   90.00
_cell.angle_gamma   90.00
#
_symmetry.space_group_name_H-M   'P 1'
#
loop_
_entity.id
_entity.type
_entity.pdbx_description
1 polymer ?
#
loop_
_entity_poly.entity_id
_entity_poly.type
_entity_poly.pdbx_seq_one_letter_code
_entity_poly.pdbx_strand_id
1 'polypeptide(L)'
;MATFTFWWSIISTIISLILMYVAIWQYLEGKNAKKRQKAQVKIWMQDALGISEGLKIVLTNGLTDKFSTPRDVANAIWGIQSSAFALYQSLYEERCITEEEYIERQKKIFERLEERHEQQDQSIAPDTISPNQTHVPPSSS
;
A
#
# COMPACT_ATOMS: atom_id res chain seq x y z
N MET A 1 -10.17 -30.66 56.39
CA MET A 1 -9.40 -30.36 55.16
C MET A 1 -10.14 -30.77 53.89
N ALA A 2 -10.76 -31.96 53.81
CA ALA A 2 -11.46 -32.43 52.60
C ALA A 2 -12.65 -31.56 52.13
N THR A 3 -13.37 -30.90 53.05
CA THR A 3 -14.49 -30.01 52.71
C THR A 3 -14.02 -28.70 52.03
N PHE A 4 -12.86 -28.20 52.41
CA PHE A 4 -12.27 -26.99 51.83
C PHE A 4 -11.81 -27.24 50.39
N THR A 5 -11.13 -28.36 50.13
CA THR A 5 -10.68 -28.73 48.78
C THR A 5 -11.86 -29.02 47.84
N PHE A 6 -12.94 -29.59 48.36
CA PHE A 6 -14.18 -29.81 47.60
C PHE A 6 -14.84 -28.49 47.14
N TRP A 7 -15.02 -27.53 48.06
CA TRP A 7 -15.57 -26.20 47.71
C TRP A 7 -14.68 -25.42 46.76
N TRP A 8 -13.36 -25.49 46.96
CA TRP A 8 -12.39 -24.86 46.05
C TRP A 8 -12.48 -25.43 44.63
N SER A 9 -12.67 -26.75 44.49
CA SER A 9 -12.88 -27.40 43.20
C SER A 9 -14.15 -26.93 42.49
N ILE A 10 -15.23 -26.70 43.23
CA ILE A 10 -16.48 -26.19 42.65
C ILE A 10 -16.28 -24.77 42.14
N ILE A 11 -15.66 -23.92 42.95
CA ILE A 11 -15.39 -22.51 42.61
C ILE A 11 -14.47 -22.42 41.39
N SER A 12 -13.40 -23.21 41.33
CA SER A 12 -12.46 -23.20 40.20
C SER A 12 -13.13 -23.66 38.90
N THR A 13 -14.04 -24.64 38.98
CA THR A 13 -14.79 -25.12 37.81
C THR A 13 -15.74 -24.04 37.29
N ILE A 14 -16.44 -23.34 38.18
CA ILE A 14 -17.34 -22.22 37.80
C ILE A 14 -16.54 -21.09 37.16
N ILE A 15 -15.40 -20.70 37.76
CA ILE A 15 -14.52 -19.66 37.20
C ILE A 15 -14.01 -20.07 35.83
N SER A 16 -13.59 -21.33 35.66
CA SER A 16 -13.12 -21.84 34.36
C SER A 16 -14.20 -21.78 33.29
N LEU A 17 -15.46 -22.11 33.64
CA LEU A 17 -16.61 -21.99 32.74
C LEU A 17 -16.88 -20.54 32.32
N ILE A 18 -16.81 -19.59 33.26
CA ILE A 18 -16.98 -18.16 32.97
C ILE A 18 -15.88 -17.66 32.05
N LEU A 19 -14.61 -17.99 32.34
CA LEU A 19 -13.48 -17.60 31.50
C LEU A 19 -13.58 -18.22 30.10
N MET A 20 -14.01 -19.48 30.00
CA MET A 20 -14.26 -20.12 28.70
C MET A 20 -15.34 -19.39 27.90
N TYR A 21 -16.44 -18.99 28.55
CA TYR A 21 -17.50 -18.23 27.89
C TYR A 21 -17.00 -16.87 27.39
N VAL A 22 -16.24 -16.14 28.21
CA VAL A 22 -15.62 -14.86 27.83
C VAL A 22 -14.68 -15.05 26.65
N ALA A 23 -13.86 -16.10 26.63
CA ALA A 23 -12.94 -16.39 25.53
C ALA A 23 -13.68 -16.66 24.21
N ILE A 24 -14.78 -17.41 24.25
CA ILE A 24 -15.62 -17.67 23.06
C ILE A 24 -16.23 -16.36 22.55
N TRP A 25 -16.71 -15.52 23.46
CA TRP A 25 -17.29 -14.24 23.10
C TRP A 25 -16.26 -13.30 22.44
N GLN A 26 -15.08 -13.15 23.04
CA GLN A 26 -13.97 -12.37 22.46
C GLN A 26 -13.54 -12.90 21.09
N TYR A 27 -13.53 -14.23 20.91
CA TYR A 27 -13.22 -14.84 19.62
C TYR A 27 -14.26 -14.48 18.53
N LEU A 28 -15.55 -14.50 18.87
CA LEU A 28 -16.62 -14.12 17.96
C LEU A 28 -16.56 -12.62 17.60
N GLU A 29 -16.29 -11.77 18.58
CA GLU A 29 -16.09 -10.32 18.40
C GLU A 29 -14.94 -10.05 17.43
N GLY A 30 -13.78 -10.69 17.66
CA GLY A 30 -12.60 -10.56 16.79
C GLY A 30 -12.84 -11.04 15.37
N LYS A 31 -13.64 -12.11 15.18
CA LYS A 31 -14.01 -12.59 13.84
C LYS A 31 -14.91 -11.59 13.11
N ASN A 32 -15.81 -10.92 13.82
CA ASN A 32 -16.68 -9.88 13.25
C ASN A 32 -15.90 -8.60 12.91
N ALA A 33 -14.92 -8.21 13.73
CA ALA A 33 -14.01 -7.11 13.43
C ALA A 33 -13.24 -7.35 12.11
N LYS A 34 -12.67 -8.55 11.92
CA LYS A 34 -11.99 -8.93 10.67
C LYS A 34 -12.89 -8.88 9.44
N LYS A 35 -14.18 -9.19 9.58
CA LYS A 35 -15.15 -9.09 8.47
C LYS A 35 -15.44 -7.64 8.11
N ARG A 36 -15.55 -6.75 9.11
CA ARG A 36 -15.75 -5.30 8.89
C ARG A 36 -14.56 -4.67 8.18
N GLN A 37 -13.34 -5.03 8.59
CA GLN A 37 -12.10 -4.62 7.92
C GLN A 37 -12.10 -5.07 6.45
N LYS A 38 -12.35 -6.35 6.15
CA LYS A 38 -12.47 -6.81 4.75
C LYS A 38 -13.51 -6.05 3.92
N ALA A 39 -14.61 -5.62 4.52
CA ALA A 39 -15.60 -4.80 3.85
C ALA A 39 -15.10 -3.38 3.57
N GLN A 40 -14.32 -2.79 4.49
CA GLN A 40 -13.66 -1.49 4.30
C GLN A 40 -12.63 -1.55 3.15
N VAL A 41 -11.73 -2.55 3.13
CA VAL A 41 -10.80 -2.77 2.00
C VAL A 41 -11.53 -2.80 0.64
N LYS A 42 -12.70 -3.45 0.59
CA LYS A 42 -13.47 -3.58 -0.66
C LYS A 42 -14.02 -2.23 -1.13
N ILE A 43 -14.50 -1.41 -0.20
CA ILE A 43 -14.94 -0.03 -0.50
C ILE A 43 -13.76 0.76 -1.06
N TRP A 44 -12.56 0.57 -0.52
CA TRP A 44 -11.35 1.27 -0.98
C TRP A 44 -10.87 0.83 -2.35
N MET A 45 -10.96 -0.46 -2.67
CA MET A 45 -10.70 -0.92 -4.03
C MET A 45 -11.67 -0.28 -5.03
N GLN A 46 -12.94 -0.14 -4.65
CA GLN A 46 -13.95 0.50 -5.49
C GLN A 46 -13.68 2.00 -5.66
N ASP A 47 -13.35 2.70 -4.58
CA ASP A 47 -13.01 4.13 -4.62
C ASP A 47 -11.72 4.39 -5.42
N ALA A 48 -10.68 3.57 -5.23
CA ALA A 48 -9.43 3.66 -6.00
C ALA A 48 -9.65 3.43 -7.49
N LEU A 49 -10.51 2.46 -7.85
CA LEU A 49 -10.87 2.19 -9.24
C LEU A 49 -11.61 3.39 -9.85
N GLY A 50 -12.59 3.94 -9.13
CA GLY A 50 -13.34 5.13 -9.55
C GLY A 50 -12.47 6.36 -9.73
N ILE A 51 -11.49 6.57 -8.84
CA ILE A 51 -10.47 7.62 -8.99
C ILE A 51 -9.65 7.41 -10.27
N SER A 52 -9.18 6.18 -10.52
CA SER A 52 -8.37 5.89 -11.70
C SER A 52 -9.12 6.08 -13.02
N GLU A 53 -10.40 5.70 -13.04
CA GLU A 53 -11.28 5.88 -14.20
C GLU A 53 -11.64 7.36 -14.39
N GLY A 54 -11.95 8.07 -13.31
CA GLY A 54 -12.18 9.51 -13.32
C GLY A 54 -10.98 10.29 -13.88
N LEU A 55 -9.76 9.94 -13.46
CA LEU A 55 -8.53 10.56 -13.96
C LEU A 55 -8.32 10.31 -15.45
N LYS A 56 -8.57 9.08 -15.92
CA LYS A 56 -8.51 8.74 -17.35
C LYS A 56 -9.53 9.52 -18.17
N ILE A 57 -10.75 9.68 -17.65
CA ILE A 57 -11.81 10.47 -18.29
C ILE A 57 -11.43 11.95 -18.35
N VAL A 58 -10.88 12.51 -17.28
CA VAL A 58 -10.40 13.90 -17.26
C VAL A 58 -9.26 14.10 -18.25
N LEU A 59 -8.31 13.17 -18.34
CA LEU A 59 -7.19 13.24 -19.28
C LEU A 59 -7.66 13.15 -20.75
N THR A 60 -8.56 12.21 -21.05
CA THR A 60 -9.09 12.01 -22.42
C THR A 60 -10.03 13.14 -22.85
N ASN A 61 -10.86 13.66 -21.95
CA ASN A 61 -11.74 14.80 -22.23
C ASN A 61 -10.97 16.15 -22.23
N GLY A 62 -9.87 16.25 -21.47
CA GLY A 62 -8.94 17.39 -21.48
C GLY A 62 -8.21 17.58 -22.81
N LEU A 63 -8.00 16.49 -23.54
CA LEU A 63 -7.40 16.49 -24.88
C LEU A 63 -8.39 16.81 -26.00
N THR A 64 -9.70 16.84 -25.72
CA THR A 64 -10.75 16.91 -26.74
C THR A 64 -11.66 18.11 -26.57
N ASP A 65 -11.15 19.31 -26.27
CA ASP A 65 -11.91 20.60 -26.23
C ASP A 65 -13.24 20.58 -25.43
N LYS A 66 -13.52 19.52 -24.67
CA LYS A 66 -14.76 19.28 -23.94
C LYS A 66 -14.79 20.02 -22.62
N PHE A 67 -13.62 20.44 -22.15
CA PHE A 67 -13.49 21.38 -21.07
C PHE A 67 -13.36 22.79 -21.65
N SER A 68 -14.28 23.66 -21.26
CA SER A 68 -14.33 25.03 -21.76
C SER A 68 -13.15 25.85 -21.26
N THR A 69 -12.59 25.51 -20.10
CA THR A 69 -11.44 26.20 -19.52
C THR A 69 -10.51 25.25 -18.75
N PRO A 70 -9.21 25.60 -18.61
CA PRO A 70 -8.29 24.90 -17.69
C PRO A 70 -8.79 24.82 -16.24
N ARG A 71 -9.68 25.74 -15.85
CA ARG A 71 -10.32 25.76 -14.53
C ARG A 71 -11.28 24.58 -14.33
N ASP A 72 -11.92 24.09 -15.38
CA ASP A 72 -12.82 22.93 -15.30
C ASP A 72 -12.05 21.63 -15.07
N VAL A 73 -10.87 21.51 -15.71
CA VAL A 73 -9.90 20.43 -15.45
C VAL A 73 -9.40 20.50 -14.00
N ALA A 74 -9.06 21.71 -13.51
CA ALA A 74 -8.64 21.90 -12.12
C ALA A 74 -9.75 21.51 -11.11
N ASN A 75 -11.01 21.86 -11.38
CA ASN A 75 -12.15 21.46 -10.55
C ASN A 75 -12.36 19.94 -10.54
N ALA A 76 -12.20 19.28 -11.68
CA ALA A 76 -12.30 17.83 -11.77
C ALA A 76 -11.17 17.13 -10.99
N ILE A 77 -9.94 17.64 -11.09
CA ILE A 77 -8.79 17.17 -10.31
C ILE A 77 -9.03 17.39 -8.81
N TRP A 78 -9.58 18.54 -8.42
CA TRP A 78 -9.92 18.84 -7.02
C TRP A 78 -10.98 17.89 -6.45
N GLY A 79 -11.99 17.55 -7.25
CA GLY A 79 -12.99 16.55 -6.88
C GLY A 79 -12.36 15.18 -6.62
N ILE A 80 -11.44 14.76 -7.48
CA ILE A 80 -10.74 13.48 -7.36
C ILE A 80 -9.74 13.48 -6.18
N GLN A 81 -9.10 14.62 -5.89
CA GLN A 81 -8.16 14.77 -4.77
C GLN A 81 -8.83 14.48 -3.42
N SER A 82 -10.08 14.89 -3.22
CA SER A 82 -10.83 14.61 -1.98
C SER A 82 -11.04 13.12 -1.74
N SER A 83 -11.34 12.37 -2.82
CA SER A 83 -11.53 10.92 -2.77
C SER A 83 -10.18 10.20 -2.59
N ALA A 84 -9.12 10.68 -3.23
CA ALA A 84 -7.77 10.15 -3.05
C ALA A 84 -7.23 10.39 -1.63
N PHE A 85 -7.56 11.53 -1.02
CA PHE A 85 -7.22 11.84 0.37
C PHE A 85 -7.99 10.95 1.36
N ALA A 86 -9.29 10.76 1.17
CA ALA A 86 -10.09 9.83 1.97
C ALA A 86 -9.57 8.38 1.84
N LEU A 87 -9.19 7.97 0.63
CA LEU A 87 -8.55 6.68 0.38
C LEU A 87 -7.20 6.58 1.12
N TYR A 88 -6.36 7.62 1.08
CA TYR A 88 -5.09 7.66 1.80
C TYR A 88 -5.25 7.57 3.31
N GLN A 89 -6.16 8.37 3.89
CA GLN A 89 -6.42 8.38 5.33
C GLN A 89 -6.98 7.04 5.79
N SER A 90 -7.91 6.48 5.03
CA SER A 90 -8.48 5.16 5.34
C SER A 90 -7.40 4.07 5.23
N LEU A 91 -6.62 4.04 4.15
CA LEU A 91 -5.45 3.15 4.01
C LEU A 91 -4.47 3.30 5.17
N TYR A 92 -4.27 4.50 5.70
CA TYR A 92 -3.42 4.73 6.87
C TYR A 92 -4.03 4.13 8.14
N GLU A 93 -5.35 4.26 8.33
CA GLU A 93 -6.10 3.70 9.47
C GLU A 93 -6.16 2.16 9.46
N GLU A 94 -6.23 1.50 8.31
CA GLU A 94 -6.22 0.02 8.22
C GLU A 94 -4.82 -0.56 7.95
N ARG A 95 -3.86 0.24 7.46
CA ARG A 95 -2.42 -0.11 7.49
C ARG A 95 -1.77 0.02 8.87
N CYS A 96 -2.54 0.03 9.95
CA CYS A 96 -2.16 -0.71 11.17
C CYS A 96 -2.06 -2.25 10.93
N ILE A 97 -1.67 -2.66 9.73
CA ILE A 97 -0.66 -3.69 9.49
C ILE A 97 0.46 -3.45 10.51
N THR A 98 0.77 -4.46 11.31
CA THR A 98 1.83 -4.37 12.30
C THR A 98 3.11 -3.83 11.66
N GLU A 99 3.81 -2.95 12.36
CA GLU A 99 5.05 -2.27 11.92
C GLU A 99 6.06 -3.23 11.24
N GLU A 100 6.02 -4.49 11.64
CA GLU A 100 6.74 -5.65 11.11
C GLU A 100 6.52 -5.91 9.61
N GLU A 101 5.28 -5.91 9.12
CA GLU A 101 4.97 -6.17 7.70
C GLU A 101 5.38 -5.00 6.79
N TYR A 102 5.39 -3.78 7.33
CA TYR A 102 5.89 -2.60 6.62
C TYR A 102 7.40 -2.66 6.43
N ILE A 103 8.13 -3.07 7.46
CA ILE A 103 9.59 -3.28 7.41
C ILE A 103 9.94 -4.39 6.41
N GLU A 104 9.20 -5.51 6.39
CA GLU A 104 9.43 -6.57 5.41
C GLU A 104 9.20 -6.12 3.96
N ARG A 105 8.16 -5.31 3.70
CA ARG A 105 7.91 -4.76 2.37
C ARG A 105 8.99 -3.77 1.95
N GLN A 106 9.43 -2.89 2.85
CA GLN A 106 10.54 -1.98 2.54
C GLN A 106 11.82 -2.75 2.22
N LYS A 107 12.12 -3.80 3.00
CA LYS A 107 13.28 -4.65 2.79
C LYS A 107 13.24 -5.35 1.43
N LYS A 108 12.09 -5.91 1.04
CA LYS A 108 11.88 -6.51 -0.30
C LYS A 108 11.98 -5.52 -1.45
N ILE A 109 11.59 -4.26 -1.24
CA ILE A 109 11.73 -3.22 -2.27
C ILE A 109 13.19 -2.80 -2.41
N PHE A 110 13.93 -2.71 -1.31
CA PHE A 110 15.36 -2.43 -1.31
C PHE A 110 16.17 -3.53 -1.98
N GLU A 111 15.92 -4.81 -1.64
CA GLU A 111 16.56 -5.96 -2.29
C GLU A 111 16.37 -5.96 -3.82
N ARG A 112 15.15 -5.67 -4.30
CA ARG A 112 14.87 -5.61 -5.75
C ARG A 112 15.46 -4.38 -6.46
N LEU A 113 15.82 -3.34 -5.72
CA LEU A 113 16.53 -2.19 -6.26
C LEU A 113 18.02 -2.51 -6.36
N GLU A 114 18.57 -3.17 -5.34
CA GLU A 114 19.97 -3.59 -5.28
C GLU A 114 20.29 -4.62 -6.38
N GLU A 115 19.43 -5.63 -6.57
CA GLU A 115 19.53 -6.60 -7.68
C GLU A 115 19.52 -5.92 -9.07
N ARG A 116 18.80 -4.80 -9.20
CA ARG A 116 18.75 -4.05 -10.47
C ARG A 116 20.01 -3.20 -10.69
N HIS A 117 20.60 -2.67 -9.63
CA HIS A 117 21.86 -1.94 -9.71
C HIS A 117 23.02 -2.89 -10.04
N GLU A 118 23.06 -4.08 -9.45
CA GLU A 118 24.09 -5.09 -9.74
C GLU A 118 24.03 -5.62 -11.19
N GLN A 119 22.81 -5.78 -11.74
CA GLN A 119 22.64 -6.17 -13.14
C GLN A 119 23.03 -5.06 -14.13
N GLN A 120 22.88 -3.79 -13.73
CA GLN A 120 23.25 -2.66 -14.57
C GLN A 120 24.77 -2.49 -14.66
N ASP A 121 25.50 -2.71 -13.57
CA ASP A 121 26.97 -2.62 -13.53
C ASP A 121 27.69 -3.74 -14.29
N GLN A 122 27.07 -4.92 -14.46
CA GLN A 122 27.63 -6.01 -15.28
C GLN A 122 27.41 -5.82 -16.80
N SER A 123 26.56 -4.90 -17.22
CA SER A 123 26.29 -4.64 -18.64
C SER A 123 27.20 -3.60 -19.29
N ILE A 124 28.04 -2.92 -18.51
CA ILE A 124 29.02 -1.92 -18.98
C ILE A 124 30.41 -2.56 -18.99
N ALA A 125 30.63 -3.54 -19.87
CA ALA A 125 31.98 -3.89 -20.29
C ALA A 125 32.54 -2.76 -21.17
N PRO A 126 33.78 -2.28 -20.97
CA PRO A 126 34.33 -1.17 -21.74
C PRO A 126 34.74 -1.62 -23.14
N ASP A 127 33.87 -1.41 -24.12
CA ASP A 127 34.24 -1.51 -25.53
C ASP A 127 35.09 -0.31 -25.97
N THR A 128 36.38 -0.61 -26.18
CA THR A 128 37.31 -0.04 -27.18
C THR A 128 37.49 1.49 -27.27
N ILE A 129 38.62 1.98 -26.77
CA ILE A 129 39.25 3.22 -27.24
C ILE A 129 40.25 2.84 -28.35
N SER A 130 39.89 3.12 -29.61
CA SER A 130 40.82 3.08 -30.76
C SER A 130 41.27 4.52 -31.08
N PRO A 131 42.58 4.84 -31.09
CA PRO A 131 43.04 6.21 -31.34
C PRO A 131 43.12 6.42 -32.86
N ASN A 132 42.30 7.31 -33.43
CA ASN A 132 42.48 7.70 -34.83
C ASN A 132 42.35 9.22 -35.04
N GLN A 133 43.54 9.82 -35.19
CA GLN A 133 43.95 10.90 -36.09
C GLN A 133 43.22 12.26 -36.07
N THR A 134 43.96 13.23 -35.53
CA THR A 134 43.89 14.68 -35.75
C THR A 134 43.93 15.04 -37.24
N HIS A 135 42.83 15.56 -37.79
CA HIS A 135 42.82 16.20 -39.10
C HIS A 135 43.00 17.72 -38.92
N VAL A 136 44.13 18.25 -39.36
CA VAL A 136 44.41 19.69 -39.46
C VAL A 136 43.82 20.20 -40.78
N PRO A 137 43.05 21.30 -40.84
CA PRO A 137 42.67 21.90 -42.12
C PRO A 137 43.81 22.77 -42.67
N PRO A 138 44.05 22.78 -44.01
CA PRO A 138 45.03 23.68 -44.61
C PRO A 138 44.47 25.11 -44.68
N SER A 139 45.28 26.07 -44.21
CA SER A 139 45.08 27.47 -44.56
C SER A 139 45.39 27.64 -46.05
N SER A 140 44.46 28.26 -46.78
CA SER A 140 44.73 28.80 -48.11
C SER A 140 44.30 30.26 -48.14
N SER A 141 45.33 31.09 -48.40
CA SER A 141 45.36 32.37 -49.12
C SER A 141 44.54 33.54 -48.59
#